data_AF-A0A2M7KH66-F1
#
_entry.id   AF-A0A2M7KH66-F1
#
_cell.length_a   1.000
_cell.length_b   1.000
_cell.length_c   1.000
_cell.angle_alpha   90.00
_cell.angle_beta   90.00
_cell.angle_gamma   90.00
#
_symmetry.space_group_name_H-M   'P 1'
#
loop_
_entity.id
_entity.type
_entity.pdbx_description
1 polymer ?
#
loop_
_entity_poly.entity_id
_entity_poly.type
_entity_poly.pdbx_seq_one_letter_code
_entity_poly.pdbx_strand_id
1 'polypeptide(L)'
;MITELDVDPLPRDVSDTDLAQVATGANPYPAGLPPDMQARLAKRYGEIVAAVVRHPAVTMLGFWGTHDGRSWLNDFPVKGRANHPLLFDRQLQPKPAFEAVIEALSAR
;
A
#
# COMPACT_ATOMS: atom_id res chain seq x y z
N MET A 1 -15.46 10.83 0.48
CA MET A 1 -14.63 10.24 1.57
C MET A 1 -14.03 8.95 1.06
N ILE A 2 -12.77 8.67 1.39
CA ILE A 2 -12.17 7.33 1.26
C ILE A 2 -11.91 6.83 2.68
N THR A 3 -12.37 5.63 3.00
CA THR A 3 -12.25 5.04 4.35
C THR A 3 -11.18 3.96 4.43
N GLU A 4 -10.85 3.34 3.30
CA GLU A 4 -9.98 2.17 3.22
C GLU A 4 -9.03 2.34 2.03
N LEU A 5 -7.77 2.62 2.32
CA LEU A 5 -6.73 2.75 1.30
C LEU A 5 -5.49 1.96 1.72
N ASP A 6 -5.10 1.05 0.84
CA ASP A 6 -3.80 0.38 0.81
C ASP A 6 -3.39 0.18 -0.66
N VAL A 7 -2.09 0.01 -0.91
CA VAL A 7 -1.57 -0.21 -2.27
C VAL A 7 -0.65 -1.41 -2.21
N ASP A 8 -1.02 -2.51 -2.87
CA ASP A 8 -0.19 -3.72 -2.94
C ASP A 8 0.97 -3.53 -3.94
N PRO A 9 2.24 -3.40 -3.48
CA PRO A 9 3.38 -3.22 -4.37
C PRO A 9 3.91 -4.54 -4.94
N LEU A 10 3.40 -5.68 -4.49
CA LEU A 10 3.90 -6.99 -4.90
C LEU A 10 3.21 -7.47 -6.18
N PRO A 11 3.88 -8.29 -7.00
CA PRO A 11 3.25 -8.93 -8.15
C PRO A 11 2.00 -9.72 -7.73
N ARG A 12 0.96 -9.63 -8.55
CA ARG A 12 -0.22 -10.48 -8.48
C ARG A 12 -0.27 -11.32 -9.75
N ASP A 13 -0.12 -12.62 -9.55
CA ASP A 13 -0.25 -13.62 -10.63
C ASP A 13 -1.66 -14.19 -10.71
N VAL A 14 -2.55 -13.75 -9.80
CA VAL A 14 -3.96 -14.13 -9.71
C VAL A 14 -4.81 -12.88 -9.80
N SER A 15 -5.64 -12.80 -10.86
CA SER A 15 -6.55 -11.68 -11.10
C SER A 15 -7.96 -11.91 -10.56
N ASP A 16 -8.24 -13.10 -10.01
CA ASP A 16 -9.58 -13.53 -9.63
C ASP A 16 -9.78 -13.63 -8.12
N THR A 17 -11.04 -13.51 -7.68
CA THR A 17 -11.46 -13.77 -6.29
C THR A 17 -11.58 -15.26 -5.97
N ASP A 18 -11.19 -16.13 -6.90
CA ASP A 18 -11.16 -17.58 -6.71
C ASP A 18 -10.02 -17.99 -5.79
N LEU A 19 -10.31 -17.98 -4.49
CA LEU A 19 -9.41 -18.37 -3.41
C LEU A 19 -8.94 -19.83 -3.53
N ALA A 20 -9.61 -20.66 -4.34
CA ALA A 20 -9.19 -22.04 -4.56
C ALA A 20 -7.87 -22.15 -5.34
N GLN A 21 -7.47 -21.11 -6.09
CA GLN A 21 -6.29 -21.14 -6.96
C GLN A 21 -5.00 -20.60 -6.31
N VAL A 22 -5.08 -20.04 -5.10
CA VAL A 22 -3.97 -19.29 -4.49
C VAL A 22 -3.17 -20.15 -3.52
N ALA A 23 -2.68 -21.30 -3.97
CA ALA A 23 -1.86 -22.20 -3.16
C ALA A 23 -0.40 -21.72 -3.04
N THR A 24 0.10 -20.95 -4.02
CA THR A 24 1.47 -20.45 -4.06
C THR A 24 1.50 -19.12 -4.81
N GLY A 25 1.96 -18.04 -4.17
CA GLY A 25 2.20 -16.78 -4.87
C GLY A 25 3.44 -16.09 -4.34
N ALA A 26 3.97 -15.17 -5.16
CA ALA A 26 5.27 -14.56 -4.93
C ALA A 26 5.36 -13.82 -3.58
N ASN A 27 6.46 -14.05 -2.87
CA ASN A 27 6.90 -13.27 -1.70
C ASN A 27 8.35 -12.78 -1.92
N PRO A 28 8.57 -11.88 -2.90
CA PRO A 28 9.92 -11.51 -3.34
C PRO A 28 10.70 -10.67 -2.33
N TYR A 29 10.01 -10.05 -1.35
CA TYR A 29 10.58 -9.05 -0.45
C TYR A 29 10.32 -9.38 1.03
N PRO A 30 10.74 -10.57 1.53
CA PRO A 30 10.48 -11.00 2.91
C PRO A 30 11.12 -10.09 3.97
N ALA A 31 12.24 -9.45 3.63
CA ALA A 31 13.01 -8.62 4.56
C ALA A 31 12.76 -7.11 4.43
N GLY A 32 11.95 -6.66 3.45
CA GLY A 32 11.76 -5.23 3.16
C GLY A 32 11.70 -4.95 1.66
N LEU A 33 11.01 -3.86 1.28
CA LEU A 33 10.99 -3.38 -0.09
C LEU A 33 12.36 -2.78 -0.49
N PRO A 34 12.93 -3.18 -1.64
CA PRO A 34 14.09 -2.52 -2.21
C PRO A 34 13.84 -1.03 -2.49
N PRO A 35 14.90 -0.19 -2.54
CA PRO A 35 14.76 1.25 -2.72
C PRO A 35 13.97 1.68 -3.96
N ASP A 36 14.12 0.98 -5.09
CA ASP A 36 13.38 1.28 -6.32
C ASP A 36 11.89 0.97 -6.18
N MET A 37 11.54 -0.11 -5.47
CA MET A 37 10.14 -0.45 -5.16
C MET A 37 9.53 0.52 -4.14
N GLN A 38 10.30 0.98 -3.14
CA GLN A 38 9.86 2.06 -2.25
C GLN A 38 9.53 3.33 -3.04
N ALA A 39 10.39 3.72 -3.99
CA ALA A 39 10.16 4.90 -4.83
C ALA A 39 8.92 4.74 -5.71
N ARG A 40 8.68 3.55 -6.29
CA ARG A 40 7.46 3.25 -7.06
C ARG A 40 6.20 3.35 -6.20
N LEU A 41 6.23 2.78 -4.99
CA LEU A 41 5.13 2.85 -4.05
C LEU A 41 4.85 4.30 -3.63
N ALA A 42 5.90 5.07 -3.34
CA ALA A 42 5.77 6.48 -2.97
C ALA A 42 5.16 7.32 -4.10
N LYS A 43 5.66 7.16 -5.33
CA LYS A 43 5.10 7.79 -6.53
C LYS A 43 3.63 7.41 -6.70
N ARG A 44 3.28 6.14 -6.53
CA ARG A 44 1.90 5.67 -6.68
C ARG A 44 0.97 6.30 -5.65
N TYR A 45 1.40 6.37 -4.40
CA TYR A 45 0.63 7.04 -3.35
C TYR A 45 0.46 8.53 -3.63
N GLY A 46 1.53 9.23 -4.01
CA GLY A 46 1.47 10.64 -4.38
C GLY A 46 0.47 10.90 -5.53
N GLU A 47 0.49 10.07 -6.58
CA GLU A 47 -0.46 10.15 -7.69
C GLU A 47 -1.92 9.95 -7.24
N ILE A 48 -2.18 8.94 -6.41
CA ILE A 48 -3.52 8.64 -5.90
C ILE A 48 -4.02 9.82 -5.07
N VAL A 49 -3.23 10.28 -4.10
CA VAL A 49 -3.62 11.38 -3.21
C VAL A 49 -3.84 12.65 -4.02
N ALA A 50 -2.89 13.05 -4.88
CA ALA A 50 -3.00 14.23 -5.71
C ALA A 50 -4.23 14.19 -6.64
N ALA A 51 -4.60 13.02 -7.16
CA ALA A 51 -5.81 12.88 -7.98
C ALA A 51 -7.10 13.00 -7.14
N VAL A 52 -7.14 12.33 -5.98
CA VAL A 52 -8.33 12.25 -5.14
C VAL A 52 -8.64 13.59 -4.47
N VAL A 53 -7.62 14.29 -3.95
CA VAL A 53 -7.82 15.53 -3.16
C VAL A 53 -8.20 16.75 -4.00
N ARG A 54 -8.05 16.67 -5.33
CA ARG A 54 -8.60 17.66 -6.27
C ARG A 54 -10.12 17.73 -6.21
N HIS A 55 -10.78 16.64 -5.82
CA HIS A 55 -12.24 16.63 -5.75
C HIS A 55 -12.72 17.22 -4.41
N PRO A 56 -13.47 18.33 -4.41
CA PRO A 56 -13.81 19.06 -3.17
C PRO A 56 -14.68 18.25 -2.19
N ALA A 57 -15.44 17.26 -2.69
CA ALA A 57 -16.23 16.35 -1.84
C ALA A 57 -15.38 15.34 -1.04
N VAL A 58 -14.07 15.26 -1.27
CA VAL A 58 -13.18 14.42 -0.47
C VAL A 58 -12.71 15.22 0.75
N THR A 59 -13.25 14.83 1.90
CA THR A 59 -12.97 15.48 3.19
C THR A 59 -12.05 14.66 4.09
N MET A 60 -11.88 13.36 3.81
CA MET A 60 -11.09 12.43 4.61
C MET A 60 -10.53 11.29 3.76
N LEU A 61 -9.31 10.88 4.10
CA LEU A 61 -8.61 9.70 3.58
C LEU A 61 -8.24 8.79 4.75
N GLY A 62 -8.90 7.63 4.83
CA GLY A 62 -8.60 6.57 5.78
C GLY A 62 -7.73 5.48 5.15
N PHE A 63 -6.73 5.00 5.89
CA PHE A 63 -5.87 3.89 5.49
C PHE A 63 -6.35 2.60 6.14
N TRP A 64 -6.23 1.48 5.43
CA TRP A 64 -6.68 0.18 5.92
C TRP A 64 -5.62 -0.49 6.81
N GLY A 65 -5.34 0.19 7.93
CA GLY A 65 -4.32 -0.19 8.89
C GLY A 65 -3.30 0.93 9.10
N THR A 66 -2.50 0.75 10.15
CA THR A 66 -1.51 1.75 10.58
C THR A 66 -0.10 1.47 10.04
N HIS A 67 0.28 0.20 9.90
CA HIS A 67 1.62 -0.19 9.47
C HIS A 67 1.64 -1.56 8.79
N ASP A 68 2.67 -1.81 7.98
CA ASP A 68 2.77 -2.98 7.09
C ASP A 68 2.60 -4.32 7.81
N GLY A 69 3.04 -4.42 9.08
CA GLY A 69 2.98 -5.65 9.86
C GLY A 69 1.57 -6.11 10.26
N ARG A 70 0.57 -5.23 10.18
CA ARG A 70 -0.84 -5.55 10.51
C ARG A 70 -1.76 -5.56 9.30
N SER A 71 -1.24 -5.37 8.10
CA SER A 71 -2.06 -5.40 6.89
C SER A 71 -2.61 -6.80 6.64
N TRP A 72 -3.89 -6.88 6.29
CA TRP A 72 -4.54 -8.10 5.81
C TRP A 72 -3.87 -8.68 4.54
N LEU A 73 -3.19 -7.84 3.75
CA LEU A 73 -2.47 -8.26 2.54
C LEU A 73 -1.21 -9.10 2.79
N ASN A 74 -0.84 -9.31 4.06
CA ASN A 74 0.17 -10.31 4.44
C ASN A 74 -0.38 -11.75 4.31
N ASP A 75 -1.71 -11.92 4.41
CA ASP A 75 -2.35 -13.23 4.39
C ASP A 75 -3.39 -13.40 3.27
N PHE A 76 -3.55 -12.37 2.44
CA PHE A 76 -4.46 -12.39 1.29
C PHE A 76 -3.79 -11.83 0.03
N PRO A 77 -3.98 -12.46 -1.15
CA PRO A 77 -4.68 -13.73 -1.36
C PRO A 77 -3.80 -14.95 -1.01
N VAL A 78 -2.50 -14.75 -0.86
CA VAL A 78 -1.53 -15.79 -0.48
C VAL A 78 -1.24 -15.65 1.02
N LYS A 79 -1.37 -16.74 1.78
CA LYS A 79 -1.09 -16.74 3.21
C LYS A 79 0.42 -16.63 3.50
N GLY A 80 0.80 -15.83 4.50
CA GLY A 80 2.17 -15.77 5.01
C GLY A 80 3.19 -15.01 4.15
N ARG A 81 2.76 -14.12 3.25
CA ARG A 81 3.66 -13.23 2.48
C ARG A 81 3.99 -11.96 3.26
N ALA A 82 5.17 -11.40 3.01
CA ALA A 82 5.55 -10.12 3.60
C ALA A 82 5.16 -8.99 2.66
N ASN A 83 3.98 -8.42 2.88
CA ASN A 83 3.51 -7.29 2.09
C ASN A 83 3.94 -5.94 2.72
N HIS A 84 3.93 -4.87 1.93
CA HIS A 84 4.37 -3.55 2.37
C HIS A 84 3.44 -2.44 1.87
N PRO A 85 2.13 -2.51 2.17
CA PRO A 85 1.13 -1.75 1.44
C PRO A 85 0.71 -0.44 2.10
N LEU A 86 1.30 -0.04 3.24
CA LEU A 86 0.91 1.14 4.02
C LEU A 86 2.05 2.17 4.11
N LEU A 87 1.82 3.26 4.85
CA LEU A 87 2.76 4.38 4.96
C LEU A 87 3.86 4.18 6.01
N PHE A 88 3.68 3.23 6.93
CA PHE A 88 4.63 2.91 7.99
C PHE A 88 5.09 1.46 7.87
N ASP A 89 6.37 1.24 8.11
CA ASP A 89 6.96 -0.10 8.09
C ASP A 89 6.63 -0.92 9.35
N ARG A 90 7.19 -2.13 9.45
CA ARG A 90 6.96 -3.03 10.59
C ARG A 90 7.52 -2.50 11.91
N GLN A 91 8.43 -1.53 11.87
CA GLN A 91 9.07 -0.86 13.00
C GLN A 91 8.42 0.50 13.30
N LEU A 92 7.26 0.78 12.69
CA LEU A 92 6.53 2.04 12.82
C LEU A 92 7.32 3.27 12.33
N GLN A 93 8.31 3.06 11.46
CA GLN A 93 9.03 4.15 10.82
C GLN A 93 8.30 4.59 9.55
N PRO A 94 8.27 5.90 9.25
CA PRO A 94 7.65 6.40 8.02
C PRO A 94 8.42 5.91 6.80
N LYS A 95 7.70 5.44 5.79
CA LYS A 95 8.24 5.08 4.48
C LYS A 95 8.29 6.30 3.57
N PRO A 96 9.04 6.29 2.45
CA PRO A 96 8.99 7.38 1.46
C PRO A 96 7.58 7.70 0.95
N ALA A 97 6.67 6.72 0.96
CA ALA A 97 5.26 6.92 0.65
C ALA A 97 4.53 7.86 1.61
N PHE A 98 4.92 7.89 2.89
CA PHE A 98 4.39 8.85 3.86
C PHE A 98 4.68 10.29 3.41
N GLU A 99 5.94 10.58 3.06
CA GLU A 99 6.37 11.91 2.62
C GLU A 99 5.63 12.34 1.34
N ALA A 100 5.51 11.44 0.36
CA ALA A 100 4.78 11.70 -0.88
C ALA A 100 3.29 12.04 -0.65
N VAL A 101 2.65 11.43 0.36
CA VAL A 101 1.26 11.74 0.74
C VAL A 101 1.17 13.14 1.35
N ILE A 102 2.10 13.48 2.26
CA ILE A 102 2.13 14.80 2.92
C ILE A 102 2.38 15.91 1.89
N GLU A 103 3.32 15.70 0.95
CA GLU A 103 3.60 16.64 -0.13
C GLU A 103 2.35 16.86 -1.01
N ALA A 104 1.70 15.78 -1.46
CA ALA A 104 0.50 15.86 -2.27
C ALA A 104 -0.68 16.56 -1.57
N LEU A 105 -0.81 16.39 -0.25
CA LEU A 105 -1.82 17.09 0.55
C LEU A 105 -1.50 18.57 0.74
N SER A 106 -0.22 18.92 0.85
CA SER A 106 0.23 20.31 1.07
C SER A 106 0.16 21.15 -0.20
N ALA A 107 0.16 20.51 -1.38
CA ALA A 107 0.02 21.15 -2.68
C ALA A 107 -1.44 21.39 -3.12
N ARG A 108 -2.43 21.04 -2.28
CA ARG A 108 -3.87 21.19 -2.54
C ARG A 108 -4.35 22.64 -2.45
#